data_AF-A0A9Q0J7U9-F1
#
_entry.id   AF-A0A9Q0J7U9-F1
#
_cell.length_a   1.000
_cell.length_b   1.000
_cell.length_c   1.000
_cell.angle_alpha   90.00
_cell.angle_beta   90.00
_cell.angle_gamma   90.00
#
_symmetry.space_group_name_H-M   'P 1'
#
loop_
_entity.id
_entity.type
_entity.pdbx_description
1 polymer ?
#
loop_
_entity_poly.entity_id
_entity_poly.type
_entity_poly.pdbx_seq_one_letter_code
_entity_poly.pdbx_strand_id
1 'polypeptide(L)'
;MDSLFSELANAIPGIDEAMSFAEMLNSNRPYTSALAIPDYFGEGTAENDMTRIFGMDDGFGEDALLGRLEGMKDIIEQVNRQFKDPDLTTFVCVCIPEFLSLYETERLVQELTKFEIDTHNIIINQVLFDEDDVESKLLKARMRMQQKYLDQFYMLYDDFNITKLPLLPQEVTGVEALKAFSDHFVLPYQPSADKSPVEKLESRVSILKQQLEDAEAELDRVRKGKQSA
;
A
#
# COMPACT_ATOMS: atom_id res chain seq x y z
N MET A 1 16.24 -9.17 -28.41
CA MET A 1 15.01 -8.60 -27.80
C MET A 1 14.82 -9.16 -26.40
N ASP A 2 15.13 -10.43 -26.18
CA ASP A 2 15.22 -11.03 -24.82
C ASP A 2 16.07 -10.22 -23.84
N SER A 3 17.13 -9.53 -24.28
CA SER A 3 17.98 -8.74 -23.37
C SER A 3 17.29 -7.48 -22.84
N LEU A 4 16.42 -6.83 -23.61
CA LEU A 4 15.82 -5.54 -23.23
C LEU A 4 14.59 -5.77 -22.33
N PHE A 5 13.87 -6.88 -22.58
CA PHE A 5 12.79 -7.36 -21.72
C PHE A 5 13.32 -7.99 -20.43
N SER A 6 14.42 -8.75 -20.50
CA SER A 6 15.13 -9.24 -19.31
C SER A 6 15.77 -8.11 -18.52
N GLU A 7 16.28 -7.07 -19.19
CA GLU A 7 16.80 -5.87 -18.51
C GLU A 7 15.67 -5.07 -17.86
N LEU A 8 14.49 -4.92 -18.48
CA LEU A 8 13.32 -4.30 -17.82
C LEU A 8 12.85 -5.15 -16.62
N ALA A 9 12.70 -6.46 -16.85
CA ALA A 9 12.24 -7.45 -15.86
C ALA A 9 13.14 -7.51 -14.62
N ASN A 10 14.46 -7.43 -14.83
CA ASN A 10 15.46 -7.47 -13.77
C ASN A 10 15.84 -6.08 -13.24
N ALA A 11 15.52 -4.98 -13.94
CA ALA A 11 15.87 -3.62 -13.48
C ALA A 11 14.90 -3.12 -12.42
N ILE A 12 13.60 -3.33 -12.62
CA ILE A 12 12.55 -2.84 -11.73
C ILE A 12 12.07 -4.01 -10.85
N PRO A 13 12.34 -4.00 -9.53
CA PRO A 13 11.70 -4.94 -8.62
C PRO A 13 10.16 -4.85 -8.79
N GLY A 14 9.53 -5.97 -9.12
CA GLY A 14 8.08 -6.13 -9.20
C GLY A 14 7.41 -5.80 -10.55
N ILE A 15 8.17 -5.72 -11.64
CA ILE A 15 7.65 -5.55 -13.00
C ILE A 15 7.09 -6.86 -13.59
N ASP A 16 7.57 -8.02 -13.13
CA ASP A 16 6.99 -9.32 -13.50
C ASP A 16 5.54 -9.43 -12.99
N GLU A 17 5.26 -8.84 -11.83
CA GLU A 17 3.95 -8.69 -11.23
C GLU A 17 3.11 -7.65 -11.98
N ALA A 18 3.71 -6.53 -12.41
CA ALA A 18 3.04 -5.55 -13.27
C ALA A 18 2.69 -6.13 -14.65
N MET A 19 3.51 -7.03 -15.19
CA MET A 19 3.23 -7.74 -16.44
C MET A 19 2.22 -8.86 -16.26
N SER A 20 2.30 -9.66 -15.19
CA SER A 20 1.26 -10.63 -14.80
C SER A 20 -0.09 -9.92 -14.60
N PHE A 21 -0.06 -8.71 -14.04
CA PHE A 21 -1.21 -7.83 -13.93
C PHE A 21 -1.69 -7.30 -15.29
N ALA A 22 -0.80 -6.93 -16.22
CA ALA A 22 -1.17 -6.55 -17.59
C ALA A 22 -1.81 -7.72 -18.36
N GLU A 23 -1.34 -8.96 -18.16
CA GLU A 23 -1.98 -10.17 -18.69
C GLU A 23 -3.36 -10.42 -18.05
N MET A 24 -3.50 -10.14 -16.74
CA MET A 24 -4.80 -10.17 -16.05
C MET A 24 -5.76 -9.13 -16.60
N LEU A 25 -5.29 -7.91 -16.91
CA LEU A 25 -6.09 -6.86 -17.56
C LEU A 25 -6.50 -7.26 -18.99
N ASN A 26 -5.67 -8.01 -19.71
CA ASN A 26 -5.94 -8.47 -21.07
C ASN A 26 -6.96 -9.62 -21.13
N SER A 27 -7.28 -10.25 -19.99
CA SER A 27 -8.32 -11.27 -19.85
C SER A 27 -9.73 -10.64 -19.80
N ASN A 28 -10.13 -9.99 -20.90
CA ASN A 28 -11.52 -9.69 -21.34
C ASN A 28 -12.62 -9.73 -20.25
N ARG A 29 -12.55 -8.81 -19.29
CA ARG A 29 -13.73 -8.36 -18.54
C ARG A 29 -13.75 -6.85 -18.49
N PRO A 30 -14.90 -6.20 -18.77
CA PRO A 30 -15.01 -4.75 -18.73
C PRO A 30 -15.03 -4.32 -17.26
N TYR A 31 -13.87 -4.26 -16.61
CA TYR A 31 -13.75 -3.60 -15.33
C TYR A 31 -13.58 -2.10 -15.58
N THR A 32 -14.72 -1.42 -15.75
CA THR A 32 -14.82 0.01 -15.49
C THR A 32 -14.31 0.24 -14.07
N SER A 33 -13.20 0.99 -13.94
CA SER A 33 -12.44 1.31 -12.72
C SER A 33 -11.84 0.10 -11.99
N ALA A 34 -10.73 -0.43 -12.50
CA ALA A 34 -9.83 -1.30 -11.74
C ALA A 34 -8.68 -0.45 -11.16
N LEU A 35 -8.83 0.06 -9.93
CA LEU A 35 -7.68 0.42 -9.11
C LEU A 35 -7.05 -0.91 -8.69
N ALA A 36 -5.98 -1.31 -9.37
CA ALA A 36 -5.13 -2.36 -8.86
C ALA A 36 -4.07 -1.74 -7.99
N ILE A 37 -4.01 -2.21 -6.75
CA ILE A 37 -2.90 -1.98 -5.84
C ILE A 37 -2.06 -3.25 -5.98
N PRO A 38 -0.99 -3.26 -6.79
CA PRO A 38 -0.04 -4.35 -6.74
C PRO A 38 0.58 -4.37 -5.34
N ASP A 39 0.27 -5.42 -4.57
CA ASP A 39 0.94 -5.68 -3.31
C ASP A 39 2.38 -6.12 -3.64
N TYR A 40 3.34 -5.19 -3.57
CA TYR A 40 4.77 -5.48 -3.61
C TYR A 40 5.18 -6.16 -2.30
N PHE A 41 4.79 -7.43 -2.12
CA PHE A 41 5.35 -8.26 -1.06
C PHE A 41 6.73 -8.76 -1.50
N GLY A 42 7.69 -8.63 -0.58
CA GLY A 42 9.12 -8.79 -0.84
C GLY A 42 9.55 -10.10 -1.50
N GLU A 43 10.73 -10.02 -2.13
CA GLU A 43 11.56 -11.08 -2.72
C GLU A 43 11.02 -12.51 -2.50
N GLY A 44 10.27 -13.04 -3.47
CA GLY A 44 9.83 -14.43 -3.39
C GLY A 44 8.90 -14.91 -4.49
N THR A 45 9.49 -15.62 -5.46
CA THR A 45 8.87 -16.70 -6.26
C THR A 45 7.91 -16.33 -7.41
N ALA A 46 8.46 -15.84 -8.53
CA ALA A 46 7.76 -15.77 -9.83
C ALA A 46 8.40 -16.65 -10.94
N GLU A 47 9.34 -17.55 -10.60
CA GLU A 47 10.10 -18.33 -11.59
C GLU A 47 9.33 -19.50 -12.24
N ASN A 48 8.11 -19.83 -11.79
CA ASN A 48 7.43 -21.07 -12.19
C ASN A 48 6.41 -20.94 -13.34
N ASP A 49 5.94 -19.74 -13.67
CA ASP A 49 4.88 -19.56 -14.68
C ASP A 49 5.42 -19.39 -16.11
N MET A 50 6.63 -18.83 -16.28
CA MET A 50 7.23 -18.62 -17.60
C MET A 50 7.63 -19.93 -18.30
N THR A 51 7.97 -20.97 -17.53
CA THR A 51 8.38 -22.29 -18.05
C THR A 51 7.22 -23.07 -18.69
N ARG A 52 5.97 -22.74 -18.35
CA ARG A 52 4.78 -23.41 -18.93
C ARG A 52 4.31 -22.75 -20.22
N ILE A 53 4.62 -21.47 -20.43
CA ILE A 53 4.31 -20.74 -21.67
C ILE A 53 5.33 -21.07 -22.76
N PHE A 54 6.60 -21.24 -22.40
CA PHE A 54 7.69 -21.63 -23.32
C PHE A 54 7.80 -23.14 -23.54
N GLY A 55 6.65 -23.83 -23.59
CA GLY A 55 6.58 -25.27 -23.88
C GLY A 55 7.39 -25.64 -25.11
N MET A 56 8.58 -26.23 -24.87
CA MET A 56 9.40 -26.93 -25.84
C MET A 56 8.63 -28.18 -26.30
N ASP A 57 7.79 -28.01 -27.33
CA ASP A 57 7.35 -29.10 -28.19
C ASP A 57 7.69 -28.73 -29.65
N ASP A 58 8.52 -29.57 -30.26
CA ASP A 58 9.23 -29.37 -31.53
C ASP A 58 8.28 -29.43 -32.75
N GLY A 59 7.38 -28.46 -32.90
CA GLY A 59 6.38 -28.50 -33.97
C GLY A 59 5.75 -27.18 -34.44
N PHE A 60 6.20 -26.01 -33.99
CA PHE A 60 5.63 -24.74 -34.43
C PHE A 60 6.36 -24.20 -35.68
N GLY A 61 5.63 -24.08 -36.80
CA GLY A 61 6.13 -23.42 -37.99
C GLY A 61 6.54 -21.98 -37.68
N GLU A 62 7.70 -21.56 -38.20
CA GLU A 62 8.30 -20.22 -38.00
C GLU A 62 7.28 -19.08 -38.15
N ASP A 63 6.36 -19.18 -39.11
CA ASP A 63 5.34 -18.16 -39.38
C ASP A 63 4.28 -18.03 -38.26
N ALA A 64 3.94 -19.13 -37.58
CA ALA A 64 3.00 -19.11 -36.46
C ALA A 64 3.64 -18.55 -35.17
N LEU A 65 4.95 -18.78 -35.00
CA LEU A 65 5.76 -18.15 -33.95
C LEU A 65 5.93 -16.65 -34.25
N LEU A 66 6.27 -16.27 -35.48
CA LEU A 66 6.41 -14.87 -35.90
C LEU A 66 5.10 -14.08 -35.72
N GLY A 67 3.95 -14.62 -36.15
CA GLY A 67 2.66 -13.97 -35.97
C GLY A 67 2.27 -13.79 -34.50
N ARG A 68 2.66 -14.74 -33.62
CA ARG A 68 2.49 -14.59 -32.16
C ARG A 68 3.39 -13.50 -31.59
N LEU A 69 4.65 -13.44 -32.03
CA LEU A 69 5.61 -12.43 -31.58
C LEU A 69 5.23 -11.02 -32.04
N GLU A 70 4.71 -10.86 -33.25
CA GLU A 70 4.18 -9.59 -33.75
C GLU A 70 2.94 -9.15 -32.97
N GLY A 71 1.99 -10.07 -32.70
CA GLY A 71 0.83 -9.77 -31.86
C GLY A 71 1.20 -9.38 -30.42
N MET A 72 2.21 -10.02 -29.84
CA MET A 72 2.74 -9.65 -28.51
C MET A 72 3.37 -8.25 -28.52
N LYS A 73 4.11 -7.91 -29.57
CA LYS A 73 4.73 -6.58 -29.72
C LYS A 73 3.67 -5.47 -29.74
N ASP A 74 2.60 -5.63 -30.50
CA ASP A 74 1.53 -4.63 -30.59
C ASP A 74 0.84 -4.42 -29.24
N ILE A 75 0.62 -5.51 -28.49
CA ILE A 75 0.06 -5.47 -27.12
C ILE A 75 1.02 -4.73 -26.18
N ILE A 76 2.31 -5.05 -26.22
CA ILE A 76 3.32 -4.40 -25.39
C ILE A 76 3.39 -2.90 -25.69
N GLU A 77 3.36 -2.50 -26.96
CA GLU A 77 3.37 -1.08 -27.35
C GLU A 77 2.09 -0.34 -26.91
N GLN A 78 0.95 -1.03 -26.85
CA GLN A 78 -0.30 -0.46 -26.35
C GLN A 78 -0.26 -0.30 -24.83
N VAL A 79 0.18 -1.32 -24.10
CA VAL A 79 0.30 -1.30 -22.63
C VAL A 79 1.32 -0.25 -22.20
N ASN A 80 2.47 -0.17 -22.86
CA ASN A 80 3.49 0.83 -22.58
C ASN A 80 2.96 2.26 -22.79
N ARG A 81 2.15 2.49 -23.84
CA ARG A 81 1.47 3.78 -24.03
C ARG A 81 0.51 4.13 -22.88
N GLN A 82 -0.20 3.16 -22.32
CA GLN A 82 -1.12 3.39 -21.20
C GLN A 82 -0.38 3.66 -19.90
N PHE A 83 0.74 2.97 -19.64
CA PHE A 83 1.56 3.20 -18.44
C PHE A 83 2.20 4.59 -18.41
N LYS A 84 2.46 5.17 -19.59
CA LYS A 84 3.05 6.51 -19.75
C LYS A 84 2.05 7.66 -19.75
N ASP A 85 0.75 7.34 -19.74
CA ASP A 85 -0.30 8.35 -19.74
C ASP A 85 -0.71 8.67 -18.29
N PRO A 86 -0.38 9.85 -17.75
CA PRO A 86 -0.67 10.22 -16.37
C PRO A 86 -2.18 10.36 -16.08
N ASP A 87 -3.01 10.57 -17.11
CA ASP A 87 -4.47 10.63 -16.95
C ASP A 87 -5.10 9.21 -16.84
N LEU A 88 -4.36 8.18 -17.24
CA LEU A 88 -4.80 6.78 -17.20
C LEU A 88 -4.16 5.98 -16.07
N THR A 89 -2.86 6.18 -15.82
CA THR A 89 -2.07 5.37 -14.90
C THR A 89 -1.20 6.24 -14.00
N THR A 90 -1.24 5.97 -12.70
CA THR A 90 -0.34 6.57 -11.71
C THR A 90 0.15 5.49 -10.74
N PHE A 91 1.38 5.64 -10.27
CA PHE A 91 2.00 4.81 -9.27
C PHE A 91 1.90 5.48 -7.89
N VAL A 92 1.53 4.70 -6.88
CA VAL A 92 1.46 5.16 -5.48
C VAL A 92 2.52 4.44 -4.67
N CYS A 93 3.56 5.16 -4.25
CA CYS A 93 4.62 4.57 -3.42
C CYS A 93 4.15 4.44 -1.96
N VAL A 94 4.40 3.29 -1.34
CA VAL A 94 4.13 3.08 0.10
C VAL A 94 5.44 2.82 0.81
N CYS A 95 5.70 3.55 1.90
CA CYS A 95 6.95 3.47 2.65
C CYS A 95 6.73 3.68 4.15
N ILE A 96 7.78 3.47 4.93
CA ILE A 96 7.82 3.80 6.37
C ILE A 96 8.85 4.91 6.62
N PRO A 97 8.70 5.74 7.67
CA PRO A 97 9.60 6.85 7.96
C PRO A 97 10.93 6.38 8.58
N GLU A 98 11.71 5.61 7.83
CA GLU A 98 13.02 5.07 8.19
C GLU A 98 14.02 5.23 7.03
N PHE A 99 15.32 5.19 7.34
CA PHE A 99 16.37 5.48 6.36
C PHE A 99 16.36 4.55 5.14
N LEU A 100 16.27 3.24 5.35
CA LEU A 100 16.30 2.27 4.25
C LEU A 100 15.09 2.43 3.34
N SER A 101 13.90 2.60 3.93
CA SER A 101 12.67 2.78 3.17
C SER A 101 12.64 4.09 2.37
N LEU A 102 13.20 5.18 2.92
CA LEU A 102 13.39 6.43 2.16
C LEU A 102 14.31 6.23 0.95
N TYR A 103 15.45 5.56 1.15
CA TYR A 103 16.42 5.30 0.08
C TYR A 103 15.86 4.39 -1.02
N GLU A 104 15.13 3.34 -0.65
CA GLU A 104 14.44 2.46 -1.60
C GLU A 104 13.38 3.21 -2.39
N THR A 105 12.58 4.04 -1.72
CA THR A 105 11.56 4.88 -2.38
C THR A 105 12.19 5.83 -3.39
N GLU A 106 13.32 6.46 -3.04
CA GLU A 106 14.04 7.34 -3.96
C GLU A 106 14.51 6.60 -5.21
N ARG A 107 15.08 5.41 -5.06
CA ARG A 107 15.50 4.59 -6.21
C ARG A 107 14.31 4.18 -7.09
N LEU A 108 13.19 3.80 -6.48
CA LEU A 108 11.95 3.45 -7.19
C LEU A 108 11.40 4.63 -7.98
N VAL A 109 11.30 5.81 -7.36
CA VAL A 109 10.81 7.03 -8.04
C VAL A 109 11.71 7.42 -9.21
N GLN A 110 13.04 7.37 -9.04
CA GLN A 110 14.00 7.62 -10.12
C GLN A 110 13.84 6.62 -11.27
N GLU A 111 13.51 5.37 -10.97
CA GLU A 111 13.30 4.33 -11.97
C GLU A 111 11.98 4.52 -12.73
N LEU A 112 10.88 4.73 -12.03
CA LEU A 112 9.57 5.05 -12.64
C LEU A 112 9.67 6.27 -13.56
N THR A 113 10.41 7.29 -13.14
CA THR A 113 10.66 8.49 -13.95
C THR A 113 11.40 8.17 -15.26
N LYS A 114 12.36 7.24 -15.26
CA LYS A 114 13.06 6.81 -16.49
C LYS A 114 12.12 6.11 -17.47
N PHE A 115 11.12 5.42 -16.95
CA PHE A 115 10.09 4.76 -17.76
C PHE A 115 8.92 5.68 -18.12
N GLU A 116 8.99 6.96 -17.73
CA GLU A 116 7.93 7.96 -17.95
C GLU A 116 6.59 7.55 -17.30
N ILE A 117 6.65 6.81 -16.19
CA ILE A 117 5.47 6.41 -15.41
C ILE A 117 5.21 7.49 -14.36
N ASP A 118 3.96 7.95 -14.29
CA ASP A 118 3.50 8.93 -13.31
C ASP A 118 3.60 8.39 -11.88
N THR A 119 4.14 9.16 -10.94
CA THR A 119 4.31 8.74 -9.54
C THR A 119 4.20 9.91 -8.57
N HIS A 120 3.11 10.68 -8.61
CA HIS A 120 2.96 11.89 -7.78
C HIS A 120 2.42 11.64 -6.36
N ASN A 121 2.26 10.37 -5.93
CA ASN A 121 1.61 10.03 -4.67
C ASN A 121 2.50 9.14 -3.80
N ILE A 122 2.74 9.55 -2.54
CA ILE A 122 3.51 8.79 -1.55
C ILE A 122 2.66 8.60 -0.29
N ILE A 123 2.59 7.38 0.20
CA ILE A 123 1.95 7.00 1.45
C ILE A 123 3.04 6.60 2.44
N ILE A 124 3.14 7.36 3.53
CA ILE A 124 4.03 7.05 4.64
C ILE A 124 3.20 6.36 5.72
N ASN A 125 3.35 5.04 5.84
CA ASN A 125 2.65 4.21 6.80
C ASN A 125 3.42 4.08 8.13
N GLN A 126 2.74 3.57 9.16
CA GLN A 126 3.31 3.29 10.48
C GLN A 126 3.91 4.54 11.16
N VAL A 127 3.31 5.70 10.92
CA VAL A 127 3.71 6.94 11.56
C VAL A 127 3.23 6.94 13.01
N LEU A 128 4.16 7.18 13.93
CA LEU A 128 3.86 7.40 15.34
C LEU A 128 3.44 8.85 15.54
N PHE A 129 2.22 9.05 16.00
CA PHE A 129 1.69 10.35 16.38
C PHE A 129 1.82 10.58 17.89
N ASP A 130 1.92 11.85 18.28
CA ASP A 130 1.95 12.20 19.70
C ASP A 130 0.53 12.11 20.25
N GLU A 131 0.34 11.24 21.23
CA GLU A 131 -0.90 11.14 22.01
C GLU A 131 -0.60 11.58 23.43
N ASP A 132 -1.52 12.32 24.07
CA ASP A 132 -1.28 13.02 25.35
C ASP A 132 -0.82 12.09 26.51
N ASP A 133 -0.97 10.77 26.36
CA ASP A 133 -0.68 9.77 27.40
C ASP A 133 0.66 9.01 27.19
N VAL A 134 1.49 9.37 26.21
CA VAL A 134 2.76 8.65 25.96
C VAL A 134 3.89 9.16 26.85
N GLU A 135 4.18 8.44 27.94
CA GLU A 135 5.35 8.74 28.81
C GLU A 135 6.65 8.02 28.41
N SER A 136 6.58 7.07 27.47
CA SER A 136 7.73 6.24 27.11
C SER A 136 8.86 7.03 26.43
N LYS A 137 10.05 7.06 27.06
CA LYS A 137 11.26 7.66 26.49
C LYS A 137 11.66 7.04 25.15
N LEU A 138 11.44 5.72 24.99
CA LEU A 138 11.78 5.01 23.76
C LEU A 138 10.83 5.39 22.62
N LEU A 139 9.53 5.50 22.89
CA LEU A 139 8.55 5.95 21.88
C LEU A 139 8.85 7.39 21.43
N LYS A 140 9.11 8.31 22.39
CA LYS A 140 9.52 9.69 22.08
C LYS A 140 10.84 9.77 21.30
N ALA A 141 11.77 8.84 21.52
CA ALA A 141 12.99 8.76 20.70
C ALA A 141 12.68 8.29 19.28
N ARG A 142 11.82 7.27 19.13
CA ARG A 142 11.40 6.74 17.83
C ARG A 142 10.62 7.77 17.01
N MET A 143 9.70 8.51 17.63
CA MET A 143 8.97 9.61 16.99
C MET A 143 9.90 10.70 16.48
N ARG A 144 10.89 11.12 17.29
CA ARG A 144 11.91 12.10 16.85
C ARG A 144 12.74 11.61 15.68
N MET A 145 13.06 10.31 15.66
CA MET A 145 13.75 9.69 14.53
C MET A 145 12.87 9.69 13.28
N GLN A 146 11.60 9.30 13.38
CA GLN A 146 10.65 9.35 12.27
C GLN A 146 10.46 10.77 11.75
N GLN A 147 10.33 11.76 12.63
CA GLN A 147 10.16 13.17 12.25
C GLN A 147 11.31 13.65 11.35
N LYS A 148 12.56 13.29 11.67
CA LYS A 148 13.72 13.62 10.83
C LYS A 148 13.57 13.08 9.39
N TYR A 149 12.99 11.90 9.21
CA TYR A 149 12.77 11.32 7.88
C TYR A 149 11.53 11.90 7.20
N LEU A 150 10.46 12.18 7.96
CA LEU A 150 9.29 12.89 7.44
C LEU A 150 9.70 14.25 6.86
N ASP A 151 10.51 15.02 7.58
CA ASP A 151 11.01 16.32 7.10
C ASP A 151 11.80 16.16 5.79
N GLN A 152 12.62 15.11 5.66
CA GLN A 152 13.33 14.79 4.42
C GLN A 152 12.38 14.44 3.28
N PHE A 153 11.32 13.66 3.51
CA PHE A 153 10.30 13.38 2.50
C PHE A 153 9.65 14.66 1.98
N TYR A 154 9.23 15.57 2.88
CA TYR A 154 8.63 16.85 2.48
C TYR A 154 9.62 17.79 1.77
N MET A 155 10.92 17.66 2.02
CA MET A 155 11.95 18.45 1.32
C MET A 155 12.29 17.89 -0.06
N LEU A 156 12.25 16.57 -0.24
CA LEU A 156 12.62 15.90 -1.49
C LEU A 156 11.44 15.80 -2.47
N TYR A 157 10.23 15.74 -1.95
CA TYR A 157 9.00 15.48 -2.71
C TYR A 157 7.93 16.54 -2.38
N ASP A 158 8.30 17.82 -2.46
CA ASP A 158 7.40 18.97 -2.19
C ASP A 158 6.24 19.07 -3.19
N ASP A 159 6.47 18.63 -4.43
CA ASP A 159 5.47 18.56 -5.51
C ASP A 159 4.60 17.28 -5.45
N PHE A 160 4.80 16.40 -4.47
CA PHE A 160 4.07 15.13 -4.34
C PHE A 160 2.96 15.23 -3.30
N ASN A 161 1.92 14.42 -3.49
CA ASN A 161 0.89 14.20 -2.49
C ASN A 161 1.38 13.20 -1.44
N ILE A 162 1.82 13.70 -0.29
CA ILE A 162 2.27 12.86 0.83
C ILE A 162 1.10 12.62 1.80
N THR A 163 0.66 11.37 1.90
CA THR A 163 -0.36 10.91 2.85
C THR A 163 0.29 10.16 4.02
N LYS A 164 0.02 10.57 5.25
CA LYS A 164 0.55 9.91 6.46
C LYS A 164 -0.51 9.01 7.08
N LEU A 165 -0.16 7.75 7.33
CA LEU A 165 -1.04 6.79 8.00
C LEU A 165 -0.49 6.40 9.38
N PRO A 166 -1.36 6.33 10.41
CA PRO A 166 -0.95 6.02 11.78
C PRO A 166 -0.52 4.57 11.93
N LEU A 167 0.44 4.33 12.82
CA LEU A 167 0.66 3.00 13.37
C LEU A 167 -0.48 2.65 14.33
N LEU A 168 -1.25 1.60 14.01
CA LEU A 168 -2.30 1.10 14.90
C LEU A 168 -1.76 0.03 15.87
N PRO A 169 -2.33 -0.09 17.10
CA PRO A 169 -1.89 -1.09 18.08
C PRO A 169 -2.19 -2.54 17.68
N GLN A 170 -3.15 -2.74 16.77
CA GLN A 170 -3.60 -4.04 16.30
C GLN A 170 -3.47 -4.10 14.78
N GLU A 171 -3.25 -5.31 14.26
CA GLU A 171 -3.23 -5.55 12.83
C GLU A 171 -4.59 -5.26 12.20
N VAL A 172 -4.59 -4.56 11.07
CA VAL A 172 -5.80 -4.23 10.32
C VAL A 172 -6.21 -5.46 9.51
N THR A 173 -7.12 -6.26 10.06
CA THR A 173 -7.61 -7.49 9.43
C THR A 173 -9.13 -7.54 9.46
N GLY A 174 -9.73 -8.09 8.40
CA GLY A 174 -11.18 -8.11 8.22
C GLY A 174 -11.72 -6.87 7.50
N VAL A 175 -12.89 -7.03 6.88
CA VAL A 175 -13.47 -6.02 5.97
C VAL A 175 -13.82 -4.73 6.72
N GLU A 176 -14.33 -4.84 7.95
CA GLU A 176 -14.73 -3.70 8.76
C GLU A 176 -13.51 -2.87 9.18
N ALA A 177 -12.43 -3.52 9.62
CA ALA A 177 -11.20 -2.85 10.02
C ALA A 177 -10.52 -2.17 8.81
N LEU A 178 -10.48 -2.84 7.66
CA LEU A 178 -9.95 -2.27 6.42
C LEU A 178 -10.75 -1.03 5.97
N LYS A 179 -12.08 -1.08 6.04
CA LYS A 179 -12.93 0.08 5.76
C LYS A 179 -12.63 1.24 6.71
N ALA A 180 -12.58 0.97 8.01
CA ALA A 180 -12.27 2.00 9.00
C ALA A 180 -10.88 2.61 8.78
N PHE A 181 -9.88 1.80 8.43
CA PHE A 181 -8.53 2.29 8.12
C PHE A 181 -8.48 3.07 6.80
N SER A 182 -9.30 2.71 5.81
CA SER A 182 -9.35 3.37 4.51
C SER A 182 -9.75 4.84 4.58
N ASP A 183 -10.51 5.23 5.62
CA ASP A 183 -10.91 6.63 5.83
C ASP A 183 -9.69 7.56 6.00
N HIS A 184 -8.57 7.04 6.53
CA HIS A 184 -7.32 7.79 6.72
C HIS A 184 -6.57 8.12 5.42
N PHE A 185 -6.93 7.51 4.29
CA PHE A 185 -6.34 7.84 2.98
C PHE A 185 -6.94 9.11 2.37
N VAL A 186 -8.18 9.45 2.78
CA VAL A 186 -8.91 10.62 2.27
C VAL A 186 -8.87 11.76 3.28
N LEU A 187 -9.01 11.43 4.57
CA LEU A 187 -9.01 12.39 5.66
C LEU A 187 -7.71 12.25 6.45
N PRO A 188 -6.90 13.33 6.57
CA PRO A 188 -5.68 13.29 7.38
C PRO A 188 -5.97 12.81 8.80
N TYR A 189 -5.23 11.80 9.24
CA TYR A 189 -5.34 11.32 10.62
C TYR A 189 -5.07 12.47 11.60
N GLN A 190 -6.01 12.70 12.52
CA GLN A 190 -5.88 13.69 13.58
C GLN A 190 -5.52 13.00 14.89
N PRO A 191 -4.32 13.24 15.43
CA PRO A 191 -3.92 12.73 16.74
C PRO A 191 -4.89 13.20 17.82
N SER A 192 -5.07 12.40 18.86
CA SER A 192 -5.85 12.80 20.03
C SER A 192 -5.31 14.10 20.65
N ALA A 193 -4.00 14.34 20.58
CA ALA A 193 -3.36 15.56 21.08
C ALA A 193 -3.88 16.87 20.45
N ASP A 194 -4.30 16.85 19.18
CA ASP A 194 -4.83 18.02 18.46
C ASP A 194 -6.31 18.30 18.76
N LYS A 195 -7.00 17.40 19.46
CA LYS A 195 -8.39 17.61 19.87
C LYS A 195 -8.48 18.72 20.91
N SER A 196 -9.52 19.54 20.82
CA SER A 196 -9.80 20.51 21.87
C SER A 196 -9.95 19.81 23.22
N PRO A 197 -9.65 20.49 24.35
CA PRO A 197 -9.83 19.90 25.68
C PRO A 197 -11.25 19.34 25.90
N VAL A 198 -12.24 19.94 25.24
CA VAL A 198 -13.65 19.53 25.28
C VAL A 198 -13.86 18.19 24.57
N GLU A 199 -13.37 18.03 23.34
CA GLU A 199 -13.50 16.79 22.57
C GLU A 199 -12.76 15.60 23.22
N LYS A 200 -11.62 15.87 23.87
CA LYS A 200 -10.89 14.86 24.67
C LYS A 200 -11.75 14.36 25.84
N LEU A 201 -12.38 15.29 26.57
CA LEU A 201 -13.25 14.98 27.68
C LEU A 201 -14.52 14.24 27.23
N GLU A 202 -15.15 14.67 26.14
CA GLU A 202 -16.34 14.02 25.59
C GLU A 202 -16.05 12.58 25.14
N SER A 203 -14.94 12.37 24.44
CA SER A 203 -14.49 11.03 24.03
C SER A 203 -14.26 10.12 25.25
N ARG A 204 -13.56 10.62 26.28
CA ARG A 204 -13.35 9.88 27.55
C ARG A 204 -14.66 9.58 28.26
N VAL A 205 -15.59 10.53 28.33
CA VAL A 205 -16.91 10.33 28.94
C VAL A 205 -17.69 9.25 28.20
N SER A 206 -17.63 9.23 26.86
CA SER A 206 -18.28 8.20 26.05
C SER A 206 -17.70 6.81 26.31
N ILE A 207 -16.38 6.68 26.34
CA ILE A 207 -15.70 5.40 26.64
C ILE A 207 -16.04 4.90 28.04
N LEU A 208 -15.98 5.78 29.05
CA LEU A 208 -16.30 5.42 30.43
C LEU A 208 -17.76 5.01 30.61
N LYS A 209 -18.69 5.61 29.87
CA LYS A 209 -20.10 5.18 29.87
C LYS A 209 -20.26 3.78 29.31
N GLN A 210 -19.58 3.46 28.21
CA GLN A 210 -19.62 2.13 27.63
C GLN A 210 -19.05 1.09 28.60
N GLN A 211 -17.90 1.39 29.21
CA GLN A 211 -17.30 0.52 30.22
C GLN A 211 -18.18 0.32 31.45
N LEU A 212 -18.89 1.38 31.88
CA LEU A 212 -19.84 1.29 32.99
C LEU A 212 -21.02 0.39 32.63
N GLU A 213 -21.57 0.54 31.42
CA GLU A 213 -22.69 -0.28 30.93
C GLU A 213 -22.29 -1.76 30.85
N ASP A 214 -21.09 -2.06 30.35
CA ASP A 214 -20.54 -3.41 30.30
C ASP A 214 -20.36 -4.00 31.71
N ALA A 215 -19.81 -3.21 32.65
CA ALA A 215 -19.61 -3.62 34.04
C ALA A 215 -20.93 -3.82 34.80
N GLU A 216 -21.95 -2.99 34.53
CA GLU A 216 -23.29 -3.15 35.09
C GLU A 216 -23.97 -4.41 34.55
N ALA A 217 -23.85 -4.69 33.25
CA ALA A 217 -24.34 -5.92 32.66
C ALA A 217 -23.67 -7.17 33.26
N GLU A 218 -22.36 -7.11 33.53
CA GLU A 218 -21.63 -8.18 34.21
C GLU A 218 -22.08 -8.34 35.67
N LEU A 219 -22.24 -7.24 36.41
CA LEU A 219 -22.73 -7.24 37.79
C LEU A 219 -24.13 -7.87 37.90
N ASP A 220 -25.02 -7.57 36.96
CA ASP A 220 -26.37 -8.13 36.91
C ASP A 220 -26.38 -9.63 36.59
N ARG A 221 -25.47 -10.10 35.73
CA ARG A 221 -25.26 -11.54 35.48
C ARG A 221 -24.83 -12.25 36.76
N VAL A 222 -23.88 -11.69 37.51
CA VAL A 222 -23.38 -12.27 38.77
C VAL A 222 -24.45 -12.25 39.86
N ARG A 223 -25.24 -11.18 39.97
CA ARG A 223 -26.34 -11.08 40.95
C ARG A 223 -27.43 -12.12 40.71
N LYS A 224 -27.82 -12.34 39.44
CA LYS A 224 -28.80 -13.38 39.08
C LYS A 224 -28.28 -14.79 39.35
N GLY A 225 -26.97 -15.03 39.15
CA GLY A 225 -26.34 -16.31 39.47
C GLY A 225 -26.32 -16.65 40.97
N LYS A 226 -26.25 -15.65 41.86
CA LYS A 226 -26.26 -15.86 43.32
C LYS A 226 -27.65 -16.05 43.94
N GLN A 227 -28.73 -15.70 43.24
CA GLN A 227 -30.10 -15.88 43.75
C GLN A 227 -30.70 -17.26 43.44
N SER A 228 -30.01 -18.09 42.65
CA SER A 228 -30.46 -19.43 42.25
C SER A 228 -29.68 -20.57 42.93
N ALA A 229 -28.91 -20.28 43.98
CA ALA A 229 -28.13 -21.23 44.77
C ALA A 229 -28.57 -21.23 46.24
#